data_AF-A0A1G3HCI9-F1
#
_entry.id   AF-A0A1G3HCI9-F1
#
_cell.length_a   1.000
_cell.length_b   1.000
_cell.length_c   1.000
_cell.angle_alpha   90.00
_cell.angle_beta   90.00
_cell.angle_gamma   90.00
#
_symmetry.space_group_name_H-M   'P 1'
#
loop_
_entity.id
_entity.type
_entity.pdbx_description
1 polymer ?
#
loop_
_entity_poly.entity_id
_entity_poly.type
_entity_poly.pdbx_seq_one_letter_code
_entity_poly.pdbx_strand_id
1 'polypeptide(L)'
;MNHDSTEAFALPADGLAALASPDVQRLAARMAQDAFTRIFRLTLERDDGALQAAVAEIERLGRNWTRAAAGEDARALRLAMLVSGIDQWGLAYCQAFGLTAIPGVTALLGALRGGLDAAADARFQQQFAAIGQVECDAVDFKMELRRSIHMALWHAMIACDDRDEALPILAALGGMLVALIGQMPVVGWRLASEALAHIQLRCLTDAAAVRPLALETTQELFAALRRSLPRERYEPMLAQANQALIAWQQSRRGLH
;
A
#
# COMPACT_ATOMS: atom_id res chain seq x y z
N MET A 1 40.45 7.13 11.53
CA MET A 1 39.59 8.08 10.80
C MET A 1 38.20 7.47 10.74
N ASN A 2 37.36 7.79 11.72
CA ASN A 2 35.96 7.36 11.73
C ASN A 2 35.13 8.48 11.08
N HIS A 3 34.79 8.30 9.81
CA HIS A 3 33.65 9.02 9.22
C HIS A 3 32.41 8.15 9.41
N ASP A 4 31.93 8.09 10.64
CA ASP A 4 30.56 7.63 10.92
C ASP A 4 29.65 8.85 10.82
N SER A 5 29.47 9.31 9.58
CA SER A 5 28.46 10.28 9.22
C SER A 5 27.34 9.49 8.58
N THR A 6 26.59 8.75 9.40
CA THR A 6 25.25 8.32 9.01
C THR A 6 24.40 9.59 8.98
N GLU A 7 24.60 10.43 7.95
CA GLU A 7 23.66 11.51 7.64
C GLU A 7 22.31 10.82 7.47
N ALA A 8 21.39 11.14 8.38
CA ALA A 8 20.01 10.72 8.26
C ALA A 8 19.49 11.32 6.94
N PHE A 9 19.47 10.51 5.88
CA PHE A 9 18.98 10.96 4.58
C PHE A 9 17.55 11.47 4.80
N ALA A 10 17.38 12.78 4.66
CA ALA A 10 16.09 13.43 4.75
C ALA A 10 15.30 13.05 3.50
N LEU A 11 14.04 12.64 3.66
CA LEU A 11 13.17 12.45 2.50
C LEU A 11 13.08 13.80 1.75
N PRO A 12 13.19 13.80 0.42
CA PRO A 12 12.88 15.00 -0.35
C PRO A 12 11.48 15.51 0.01
N ALA A 13 11.29 16.82 -0.05
CA ALA A 13 10.02 17.44 0.30
C ALA A 13 8.89 16.91 -0.59
N ASP A 14 7.73 16.67 0.01
CA ASP A 14 6.51 16.31 -0.70
C ASP A 14 5.91 17.55 -1.38
N GLY A 15 5.92 17.59 -2.71
CA GLY A 15 5.44 18.73 -3.50
C GLY A 15 3.92 18.92 -3.41
N LEU A 16 3.18 17.89 -3.00
CA LEU A 16 1.73 17.91 -2.89
C LEU A 16 1.25 18.17 -1.46
N ALA A 17 2.16 18.29 -0.48
CA ALA A 17 1.82 18.52 0.93
C ALA A 17 1.02 19.81 1.16
N ALA A 18 1.19 20.82 0.31
CA ALA A 18 0.42 22.07 0.38
C ALA A 18 -1.05 21.90 -0.05
N LEU A 19 -1.34 20.93 -0.92
CA LEU A 19 -2.69 20.61 -1.39
C LEU A 19 -3.37 19.54 -0.52
N ALA A 20 -2.58 18.60 0.01
CA ALA A 20 -3.04 17.58 0.94
C ALA A 20 -1.98 17.34 2.02
N SER A 21 -2.29 17.74 3.26
CA SER A 21 -1.41 17.50 4.40
C SER A 21 -1.15 16.00 4.63
N PRO A 22 -0.07 15.63 5.34
CA PRO A 22 0.23 14.24 5.70
C PRO A 22 -0.97 13.45 6.27
N ASP A 23 -1.78 14.08 7.12
CA ASP A 23 -2.98 13.44 7.68
C ASP A 23 -4.06 13.16 6.63
N VAL A 24 -4.26 14.09 5.69
CA VAL A 24 -5.21 13.92 4.57
C VAL A 24 -4.75 12.79 3.66
N GLN A 25 -3.44 12.70 3.40
CA GLN A 25 -2.84 11.65 2.59
C GLN A 25 -3.01 10.26 3.22
N ARG A 26 -2.67 10.12 4.51
CA ARG A 26 -2.88 8.86 5.25
C ARG A 26 -4.36 8.49 5.33
N LEU A 27 -5.25 9.47 5.49
CA LEU A 27 -6.69 9.24 5.46
C LEU A 27 -7.15 8.71 4.09
N ALA A 28 -6.63 9.25 2.99
CA ALA A 28 -6.95 8.77 1.64
C ALA A 28 -6.59 7.29 1.45
N ALA A 29 -5.42 6.86 1.94
CA ALA A 29 -4.99 5.47 1.89
C ALA A 29 -5.92 4.54 2.68
N ARG A 30 -6.32 4.94 3.90
CA ARG A 30 -7.28 4.18 4.72
C ARG A 30 -8.66 4.11 4.06
N MET A 31 -9.16 5.23 3.54
CA MET A 31 -10.44 5.25 2.81
C MET A 31 -10.42 4.31 1.60
N ALA A 32 -9.30 4.26 0.87
CA ALA A 32 -9.14 3.34 -0.25
C ALA A 32 -9.15 1.87 0.21
N GLN A 33 -8.46 1.54 1.30
CA GLN A 33 -8.48 0.20 1.90
C GLN A 33 -9.90 -0.20 2.35
N ASP A 34 -10.61 0.67 3.05
CA ASP A 34 -11.97 0.40 3.55
C ASP A 34 -12.95 0.20 2.39
N ALA A 35 -12.87 1.06 1.37
CA ALA A 35 -13.67 0.95 0.15
C ALA A 35 -13.40 -0.38 -0.56
N PHE A 36 -12.13 -0.71 -0.81
CA PHE A 36 -11.73 -1.96 -1.44
C PHE A 36 -12.22 -3.18 -0.65
N THR A 37 -11.95 -3.22 0.66
CA THR A 37 -12.30 -4.36 1.52
C THR A 37 -13.79 -4.65 1.50
N ARG A 38 -14.63 -3.60 1.61
CA ARG A 38 -16.08 -3.74 1.56
C ARG A 38 -16.56 -4.24 0.20
N ILE A 39 -16.08 -3.64 -0.89
CA ILE A 39 -16.47 -4.01 -2.25
C ILE A 39 -16.02 -5.42 -2.61
N PHE A 40 -14.79 -5.78 -2.27
CA PHE A 40 -14.24 -7.10 -2.53
C PHE A 40 -15.04 -8.18 -1.81
N ARG A 41 -15.34 -8.00 -0.51
CA ARG A 41 -16.18 -8.94 0.25
C ARG A 41 -17.56 -9.14 -0.39
N LEU A 42 -18.25 -8.05 -0.73
CA LEU A 42 -19.58 -8.13 -1.36
C LEU A 42 -19.52 -8.78 -2.75
N THR A 43 -18.42 -8.58 -3.49
CA THR A 43 -18.19 -9.26 -4.78
C THR A 43 -18.05 -10.77 -4.60
N LEU A 44 -17.39 -11.22 -3.53
CA LEU A 44 -17.26 -12.66 -3.22
C LEU A 44 -18.58 -13.27 -2.73
N GLU A 45 -19.38 -12.51 -1.99
CA GLU A 45 -20.70 -12.92 -1.50
C GLU A 45 -21.76 -13.04 -2.62
N ARG A 46 -21.49 -12.47 -3.80
CA ARG A 46 -22.39 -12.46 -4.98
C ARG A 46 -23.77 -11.85 -4.69
N ASP A 47 -23.81 -10.86 -3.81
CA ASP A 47 -24.99 -10.05 -3.53
C ASP A 47 -24.95 -8.76 -4.36
N ASP A 48 -25.50 -8.83 -5.58
CA ASP A 48 -25.49 -7.71 -6.52
C ASP A 48 -26.23 -6.48 -5.99
N GLY A 49 -27.31 -6.67 -5.21
CA GLY A 49 -28.09 -5.59 -4.64
C GLY A 49 -27.32 -4.85 -3.56
N ALA A 50 -26.71 -5.58 -2.62
CA ALA A 50 -25.86 -5.00 -1.59
C ALA A 50 -24.59 -4.37 -2.18
N LEU A 51 -24.01 -4.97 -3.23
CA LEU A 51 -22.86 -4.42 -3.94
C LEU A 51 -23.19 -3.07 -4.59
N GLN A 52 -24.31 -2.96 -5.33
CA GLN A 52 -24.74 -1.71 -5.94
C GLN A 52 -24.98 -0.62 -4.88
N ALA A 53 -25.65 -0.95 -3.78
CA ALA A 53 -25.89 -0.02 -2.69
C ALA A 53 -24.57 0.46 -2.05
N ALA A 54 -23.61 -0.45 -1.84
CA ALA A 54 -22.30 -0.11 -1.31
C ALA A 54 -21.50 0.80 -2.25
N VAL A 55 -21.51 0.53 -3.56
CA VAL A 55 -20.86 1.39 -4.56
C VAL A 55 -21.41 2.82 -4.49
N ALA A 56 -22.74 2.98 -4.52
CA ALA A 56 -23.38 4.29 -4.46
C ALA A 56 -23.07 5.03 -3.15
N GLU A 57 -23.03 4.31 -2.02
CA GLU A 57 -22.71 4.90 -0.73
C GLU A 57 -21.25 5.37 -0.66
N ILE A 58 -20.30 4.53 -1.06
CA ILE A 58 -18.86 4.85 -1.07
C ILE A 58 -18.59 6.00 -2.04
N GLU A 59 -19.21 6.00 -3.22
CA GLU A 59 -19.12 7.10 -4.18
C GLU A 59 -19.55 8.42 -3.54
N ARG A 60 -20.74 8.45 -2.91
CA ARG A 60 -21.27 9.65 -2.24
C ARG A 60 -20.33 10.13 -1.13
N LEU A 61 -19.83 9.23 -0.29
CA LEU A 61 -18.91 9.58 0.80
C LEU A 61 -17.57 10.10 0.25
N GLY A 62 -17.00 9.45 -0.76
CA GLY A 62 -15.79 9.89 -1.46
C GLY A 62 -15.95 11.28 -2.09
N ARG A 63 -17.07 11.53 -2.78
CA ARG A 63 -17.39 12.86 -3.34
C ARG A 63 -17.59 13.93 -2.28
N ASN A 64 -18.14 13.60 -1.12
CA ASN A 64 -18.28 14.55 -0.02
C ASN A 64 -16.90 14.92 0.55
N TRP A 65 -16.05 13.92 0.78
CA TRP A 65 -14.72 14.13 1.31
C TRP A 65 -13.79 14.90 0.36
N THR A 66 -13.86 14.61 -0.95
CA THR A 66 -13.11 15.36 -1.96
C THR A 66 -13.57 16.83 -1.99
N ARG A 67 -14.87 17.11 -2.08
CA ARG A 67 -15.44 18.48 -2.10
C ARG A 67 -15.10 19.32 -0.87
N ALA A 68 -14.83 18.68 0.27
CA ALA A 68 -14.41 19.35 1.50
C ALA A 68 -12.97 19.92 1.45
N ALA A 69 -12.21 19.71 0.37
CA ALA A 69 -10.90 20.33 0.19
C ALA A 69 -11.00 21.82 -0.19
N ALA A 70 -9.98 22.59 0.19
CA ALA A 70 -9.89 24.01 -0.12
C ALA A 70 -9.30 24.21 -1.52
N GLY A 71 -10.17 24.50 -2.50
CA GLY A 71 -9.77 24.76 -3.89
C GLY A 71 -9.87 23.54 -4.81
N GLU A 72 -9.82 23.80 -6.11
CA GLU A 72 -10.06 22.79 -7.15
C GLU A 72 -8.92 21.77 -7.27
N ASP A 73 -7.67 22.21 -7.14
CA ASP A 73 -6.50 21.32 -7.20
C ASP A 73 -6.43 20.37 -6.00
N ALA A 74 -6.78 20.86 -4.81
CA ALA A 74 -6.85 20.02 -3.61
C ALA A 74 -7.99 18.99 -3.70
N ARG A 75 -9.14 19.36 -4.30
CA ARG A 75 -10.24 18.43 -4.59
C ARG A 75 -9.81 17.36 -5.59
N ALA A 76 -9.14 17.76 -6.67
CA ALA A 76 -8.61 16.86 -7.68
C ALA A 76 -7.57 15.90 -7.08
N LEU A 77 -6.66 16.38 -6.23
CA LEU A 77 -5.67 15.56 -5.56
C LEU A 77 -6.30 14.53 -4.61
N ARG A 78 -7.29 14.93 -3.81
CA ARG A 78 -8.03 13.98 -2.96
C ARG A 78 -8.68 12.89 -3.80
N LEU A 79 -9.31 13.24 -4.93
CA LEU A 79 -9.92 12.25 -5.81
C LEU A 79 -8.87 11.33 -6.44
N ALA A 80 -7.75 11.89 -6.89
CA ALA A 80 -6.63 11.15 -7.47
C ALA A 80 -6.05 10.13 -6.48
N MET A 81 -5.82 10.51 -5.22
CA MET A 81 -5.37 9.58 -4.18
C MET A 81 -6.40 8.47 -3.91
N LEU A 82 -7.70 8.80 -3.80
CA LEU A 82 -8.73 7.80 -3.55
C LEU A 82 -8.83 6.78 -4.69
N VAL A 83 -8.89 7.26 -5.94
CA VAL A 83 -8.97 6.42 -7.14
C VAL A 83 -7.70 5.58 -7.30
N SER A 84 -6.52 6.19 -7.15
CA SER A 84 -5.23 5.47 -7.23
C SER A 84 -5.10 4.41 -6.15
N GLY A 85 -5.55 4.69 -4.93
CA GLY A 85 -5.51 3.73 -3.83
C GLY A 85 -6.40 2.52 -4.09
N ILE A 86 -7.65 2.74 -4.50
CA ILE A 86 -8.61 1.67 -4.78
C ILE A 86 -8.13 0.81 -5.96
N ASP A 87 -7.60 1.44 -7.00
CA ASP A 87 -7.03 0.74 -8.17
C ASP A 87 -5.83 -0.12 -7.79
N GLN A 88 -4.90 0.40 -6.98
CA GLN A 88 -3.74 -0.36 -6.52
C GLN A 88 -4.10 -1.56 -5.63
N TRP A 89 -5.11 -1.42 -4.76
CA TRP A 89 -5.66 -2.57 -4.02
C TRP A 89 -6.25 -3.62 -4.95
N GLY A 90 -7.05 -3.19 -5.93
CA GLY A 90 -7.63 -4.08 -6.94
C GLY A 90 -6.56 -4.84 -7.73
N LEU A 91 -5.55 -4.13 -8.22
CA LEU A 91 -4.43 -4.72 -8.96
C LEU A 91 -3.66 -5.73 -8.11
N ALA A 92 -3.36 -5.41 -6.86
CA ALA A 92 -2.63 -6.29 -5.94
C ALA A 92 -3.37 -7.63 -5.73
N TYR A 93 -4.68 -7.60 -5.55
CA TYR A 93 -5.49 -8.81 -5.37
C TYR A 93 -5.69 -9.57 -6.68
N CYS A 94 -5.86 -8.87 -7.81
CA CYS A 94 -5.88 -9.53 -9.11
C CYS A 94 -4.60 -10.33 -9.37
N GLN A 95 -3.44 -9.76 -9.04
CA GLN A 95 -2.14 -10.44 -9.17
C GLN A 95 -2.02 -11.61 -8.19
N ALA A 96 -2.35 -11.41 -6.91
CA ALA A 96 -2.17 -12.43 -5.88
C ALA A 96 -3.10 -13.65 -6.04
N PHE A 97 -4.32 -13.43 -6.54
CA PHE A 97 -5.36 -14.47 -6.64
C PHE A 97 -5.67 -14.86 -8.10
N GLY A 98 -4.86 -14.43 -9.06
CA GLY A 98 -5.02 -14.78 -10.48
C GLY A 98 -6.35 -14.31 -11.10
N LEU A 99 -6.91 -13.19 -10.60
CA LEU A 99 -8.17 -12.65 -11.09
C LEU A 99 -7.94 -11.74 -12.29
N THR A 100 -8.80 -11.83 -13.31
CA THR A 100 -8.76 -10.89 -14.44
C THR A 100 -9.22 -9.50 -14.03
N ALA A 101 -10.25 -9.42 -13.18
CA ALA A 101 -10.81 -8.18 -12.69
C ALA A 101 -11.64 -8.43 -11.43
N ILE A 102 -11.93 -7.35 -10.70
CA ILE A 102 -12.90 -7.33 -9.60
C ILE A 102 -14.02 -6.38 -10.01
N PRO A 103 -15.16 -6.89 -10.55
CA PRO A 103 -16.20 -6.05 -11.16
C PRO A 103 -16.71 -4.92 -10.26
N GLY A 104 -16.86 -5.18 -8.96
CA GLY A 104 -17.26 -4.15 -7.98
C GLY A 104 -16.26 -3.00 -7.88
N VAL A 105 -14.96 -3.29 -7.98
CA VAL A 105 -13.90 -2.26 -7.97
C VAL A 105 -13.97 -1.43 -9.25
N THR A 106 -14.14 -2.08 -10.42
CA THR A 106 -14.32 -1.39 -11.70
C THR A 106 -15.53 -0.46 -11.67
N ALA A 107 -16.66 -0.92 -11.13
CA ALA A 107 -17.87 -0.12 -11.00
C ALA A 107 -17.64 1.10 -10.09
N LEU A 108 -16.98 0.92 -8.95
CA LEU A 108 -16.66 2.02 -8.03
C LEU A 108 -15.71 3.06 -8.65
N LEU A 109 -14.66 2.62 -9.35
CA LEU A 109 -13.72 3.52 -10.03
C LEU A 109 -14.44 4.34 -11.11
N GLY A 110 -15.33 3.70 -11.88
CA GLY A 110 -16.18 4.37 -12.87
C GLY A 110 -17.12 5.39 -12.21
N ALA A 111 -17.77 5.02 -11.11
CA ALA A 111 -18.66 5.90 -10.37
C ALA A 111 -17.92 7.12 -9.82
N LEU A 112 -16.76 6.96 -9.18
CA LEU A 112 -15.98 8.07 -8.62
C LEU A 112 -15.50 9.09 -9.66
N ARG A 113 -15.19 8.63 -10.88
CA ARG A 113 -14.79 9.50 -12.01
C ARG A 113 -15.97 10.03 -12.79
N GLY A 114 -17.14 9.42 -12.69
CA GLY A 114 -18.35 9.89 -13.33
C GLY A 114 -18.69 11.32 -12.92
N GLY A 115 -19.25 12.12 -13.83
CA GLY A 115 -19.72 13.47 -13.52
C GLY A 115 -18.64 14.54 -13.33
N LEU A 116 -17.37 14.25 -13.64
CA LEU A 116 -16.36 15.30 -13.82
C LEU A 116 -16.62 16.03 -15.15
N ASP A 117 -16.61 17.36 -15.10
CA ASP A 117 -16.53 18.16 -16.32
C ASP A 117 -15.10 18.12 -16.90
N ALA A 118 -14.91 18.70 -18.10
CA ALA A 118 -13.62 18.67 -18.78
C ALA A 118 -12.47 19.32 -17.98
N ALA A 119 -12.76 20.38 -17.23
CA ALA A 119 -11.74 21.07 -16.44
C ALA A 119 -11.37 20.28 -15.18
N ALA A 120 -12.37 19.69 -14.52
CA ALA A 120 -12.17 18.84 -13.36
C ALA A 120 -11.45 17.53 -13.72
N ASP A 121 -11.77 16.90 -14.87
CA ASP A 121 -11.06 15.72 -15.35
C ASP A 121 -9.60 16.04 -15.69
N ALA A 122 -9.32 17.16 -16.37
CA ALA A 122 -7.95 17.58 -16.67
C ALA A 122 -7.09 17.75 -15.40
N ARG A 123 -7.64 18.42 -14.36
CA ARG A 123 -6.96 18.55 -13.06
C ARG A 123 -6.77 17.20 -12.38
N PHE A 124 -7.79 16.34 -12.42
CA PHE A 124 -7.67 14.98 -11.89
C PHE A 124 -6.53 14.21 -12.58
N GLN A 125 -6.43 14.24 -13.90
CA GLN A 125 -5.35 13.57 -14.64
C GLN A 125 -3.97 14.10 -14.25
N GLN A 126 -3.83 15.42 -14.09
CA GLN A 126 -2.59 16.03 -13.67
C GLN A 126 -2.16 15.55 -12.28
N GLN A 127 -3.07 15.56 -11.31
CA GLN A 127 -2.78 15.12 -9.94
C GLN A 127 -2.52 13.60 -9.89
N PHE A 128 -3.27 12.80 -10.65
CA PHE A 128 -3.07 11.35 -10.75
C PHE A 128 -1.69 11.01 -11.33
N ALA A 129 -1.27 11.73 -12.38
CA ALA A 129 0.06 11.57 -12.95
C ALA A 129 1.17 12.00 -11.98
N ALA A 130 1.00 13.12 -11.25
CA ALA A 130 1.99 13.60 -10.28
C ALA A 130 2.28 12.55 -9.19
N ILE A 131 1.24 11.91 -8.65
CA ILE A 131 1.38 10.81 -7.68
C ILE A 131 2.28 9.69 -8.23
N GLY A 132 2.12 9.32 -9.51
CA GLY A 132 2.90 8.22 -10.11
C GLY A 132 4.32 8.59 -10.53
N GLN A 133 4.54 9.82 -10.99
CA GLN A 133 5.79 10.23 -11.64
C GLN A 133 6.84 10.75 -10.66
N VAL A 134 6.42 11.42 -9.60
CA VAL A 134 7.34 12.01 -8.61
C VAL A 134 7.32 11.13 -7.37
N GLU A 135 8.45 10.49 -7.05
CA GLU A 135 8.52 9.51 -5.96
C GLU A 135 8.04 10.07 -4.61
N CYS A 136 8.42 11.32 -4.31
CA CYS A 136 8.19 11.98 -3.02
C CYS A 136 6.86 12.73 -2.93
N ASP A 137 6.15 12.87 -4.06
CA ASP A 137 4.81 13.46 -4.05
C ASP A 137 3.82 12.50 -3.40
N ALA A 138 2.99 13.02 -2.50
CA ALA A 138 2.05 12.24 -1.71
C ALA A 138 2.72 11.04 -0.98
N VAL A 139 3.90 11.27 -0.39
CA VAL A 139 4.73 10.19 0.19
C VAL A 139 4.03 9.51 1.35
N ASP A 140 3.32 10.24 2.20
CA ASP A 140 2.56 9.69 3.33
C ASP A 140 1.41 8.79 2.85
N PHE A 141 0.76 9.15 1.73
CA PHE A 141 -0.26 8.32 1.10
C PHE A 141 0.36 7.02 0.57
N LYS A 142 1.48 7.10 -0.14
CA LYS A 142 2.18 5.93 -0.68
C LYS A 142 2.69 5.00 0.43
N MET A 143 3.25 5.56 1.51
CA MET A 143 3.70 4.82 2.69
C MET A 143 2.56 4.00 3.27
N GLU A 144 1.46 4.66 3.63
CA GLU A 144 0.31 4.01 4.26
C GLU A 144 -0.34 2.98 3.33
N LEU A 145 -0.49 3.31 2.04
CA LEU A 145 -1.09 2.42 1.04
C LEU A 145 -0.24 1.16 0.80
N ARG A 146 1.07 1.32 0.56
CA ARG A 146 1.96 0.18 0.28
C ARG A 146 2.07 -0.71 1.51
N ARG A 147 2.22 -0.12 2.70
CA ARG A 147 2.27 -0.87 3.96
C ARG A 147 1.00 -1.70 4.15
N SER A 148 -0.18 -1.10 3.98
CA SER A 148 -1.45 -1.80 4.16
C SER A 148 -1.66 -2.92 3.14
N ILE A 149 -1.36 -2.69 1.85
CA ILE A 149 -1.44 -3.73 0.80
C ILE A 149 -0.48 -4.89 1.09
N HIS A 150 0.81 -4.62 1.32
CA HIS A 150 1.80 -5.68 1.55
C HIS A 150 1.47 -6.49 2.80
N MET A 151 1.01 -5.85 3.88
CA MET A 151 0.60 -6.56 5.08
C MET A 151 -0.64 -7.41 4.87
N ALA A 152 -1.64 -6.93 4.12
CA ALA A 152 -2.83 -7.72 3.83
C ALA A 152 -2.50 -8.97 3.00
N LEU A 153 -1.62 -8.84 2.00
CA LEU A 153 -1.16 -9.99 1.21
C LEU A 153 -0.32 -10.95 2.04
N TRP A 154 0.58 -10.44 2.88
CA TRP A 154 1.33 -11.30 3.79
C TRP A 154 0.39 -12.05 4.75
N HIS A 155 -0.61 -11.38 5.33
CA HIS A 155 -1.63 -12.00 6.16
C HIS A 155 -2.44 -13.07 5.41
N ALA A 156 -2.82 -12.80 4.15
CA ALA A 156 -3.49 -13.80 3.32
C ALA A 156 -2.59 -15.01 3.06
N MET A 157 -1.32 -14.79 2.72
CA MET A 157 -0.33 -15.84 2.48
C MET A 157 -0.13 -16.74 3.71
N ILE A 158 0.04 -16.15 4.90
CA ILE A 158 0.25 -16.93 6.13
C ILE A 158 -1.03 -17.59 6.65
N ALA A 159 -2.21 -17.19 6.15
CA ALA A 159 -3.50 -17.78 6.48
C ALA A 159 -3.82 -19.03 5.63
N CYS A 160 -3.20 -19.19 4.46
CA CYS A 160 -3.33 -20.39 3.63
C CYS A 160 -2.99 -21.66 4.40
N ASP A 161 -3.73 -22.74 4.11
CA ASP A 161 -3.46 -24.08 4.63
C ASP A 161 -2.74 -24.97 3.60
N ASP A 162 -2.72 -24.54 2.33
CA ASP A 162 -2.10 -25.24 1.22
C ASP A 162 -1.00 -24.39 0.54
N ARG A 163 0.04 -25.08 0.07
CA ARG A 163 1.21 -24.46 -0.54
C ARG A 163 0.90 -23.86 -1.91
N ASP A 164 0.06 -24.51 -2.72
CA ASP A 164 -0.33 -24.04 -4.04
C ASP A 164 -1.20 -22.78 -3.95
N GLU A 165 -1.91 -22.56 -2.82
CA GLU A 165 -2.61 -21.31 -2.53
C GLU A 165 -1.65 -20.20 -2.06
N ALA A 166 -0.64 -20.54 -1.25
CA ALA A 166 0.27 -19.56 -0.67
C ALA A 166 1.32 -19.04 -1.67
N LEU A 167 1.80 -19.89 -2.59
CA LEU A 167 2.88 -19.55 -3.53
C LEU A 167 2.53 -18.40 -4.51
N PRO A 168 1.32 -18.32 -5.10
CA PRO A 168 0.93 -17.18 -5.92
C PRO A 168 0.93 -15.86 -5.14
N ILE A 169 0.46 -15.87 -3.89
CA ILE A 169 0.45 -14.68 -3.02
C ILE A 169 1.88 -14.27 -2.66
N LEU A 170 2.76 -15.22 -2.35
CA LEU A 170 4.19 -14.98 -2.14
C LEU A 170 4.82 -14.32 -3.37
N ALA A 171 4.59 -14.88 -4.56
CA ALA A 171 5.15 -14.35 -5.80
C ALA A 171 4.66 -12.92 -6.09
N ALA A 172 3.38 -12.65 -5.87
CA ALA A 172 2.80 -11.31 -6.02
C ALA A 172 3.40 -10.32 -5.00
N LEU A 173 3.45 -10.68 -3.72
CA LEU A 173 4.02 -9.84 -2.66
C LEU A 173 5.52 -9.54 -2.92
N GLY A 174 6.31 -10.56 -3.21
CA GLY A 174 7.74 -10.40 -3.52
C GLY A 174 7.95 -9.57 -4.79
N GLY A 175 7.17 -9.83 -5.84
CA GLY A 175 7.21 -9.07 -7.09
C GLY A 175 6.87 -7.59 -6.89
N MET A 176 5.87 -7.27 -6.10
CA MET A 176 5.50 -5.89 -5.77
C MET A 176 6.59 -5.16 -4.99
N LEU A 177 7.23 -5.83 -4.02
CA LEU A 177 8.35 -5.24 -3.27
C LEU A 177 9.56 -4.96 -4.17
N VAL A 178 9.90 -5.88 -5.08
CA VAL A 178 10.99 -5.68 -6.06
C VAL A 178 10.65 -4.55 -7.03
N ALA A 179 9.43 -4.54 -7.58
CA ALA A 179 8.97 -3.50 -8.50
C ALA A 179 8.96 -2.12 -7.83
N LEU A 180 8.56 -2.03 -6.57
CA LEU A 180 8.56 -0.79 -5.80
C LEU A 180 9.97 -0.19 -5.71
N ILE A 181 10.97 -1.01 -5.44
CA ILE A 181 12.38 -0.57 -5.35
C ILE A 181 12.90 -0.13 -6.72
N GLY A 182 12.49 -0.82 -7.80
CA GLY A 182 12.89 -0.47 -9.16
C GLY A 182 12.22 0.81 -9.68
N GLN A 183 10.94 1.02 -9.38
CA GLN A 183 10.16 2.18 -9.81
C GLN A 183 10.41 3.41 -8.95
N MET A 184 10.85 3.22 -7.71
CA MET A 184 11.16 4.32 -6.78
C MET A 184 12.59 4.20 -6.21
N PRO A 185 13.65 4.46 -7.03
CA PRO A 185 15.04 4.37 -6.60
C PRO A 185 15.44 5.23 -5.39
N VAL A 186 14.73 6.33 -5.13
CA VAL A 186 15.03 7.26 -4.03
C VAL A 186 14.39 6.80 -2.73
N VAL A 187 13.07 6.55 -2.73
CA VAL A 187 12.31 6.27 -1.49
C VAL A 187 11.73 4.86 -1.41
N GLY A 188 11.64 4.11 -2.51
CA GLY A 188 11.00 2.78 -2.57
C GLY A 188 11.60 1.74 -1.63
N TRP A 189 12.92 1.73 -1.46
CA TRP A 189 13.59 0.82 -0.53
C TRP A 189 13.23 1.08 0.94
N ARG A 190 12.87 2.31 1.30
CA ARG A 190 12.39 2.64 2.66
C ARG A 190 10.99 2.10 2.90
N LEU A 191 10.12 2.27 1.91
CA LEU A 191 8.76 1.73 1.94
C LEU A 191 8.78 0.19 2.07
N ALA A 192 9.67 -0.46 1.31
CA ALA A 192 9.88 -1.89 1.41
C ALA A 192 10.44 -2.29 2.78
N SER A 193 11.44 -1.57 3.29
CA SER A 193 12.01 -1.79 4.61
C SER A 193 10.96 -1.72 5.72
N GLU A 194 10.07 -0.72 5.68
CA GLU A 194 8.99 -0.57 6.65
C GLU A 194 8.01 -1.76 6.62
N ALA A 195 7.62 -2.22 5.43
CA ALA A 195 6.77 -3.41 5.30
C ALA A 195 7.45 -4.67 5.87
N LEU A 196 8.74 -4.85 5.59
CA LEU A 196 9.52 -5.97 6.12
C LEU A 196 9.67 -5.91 7.64
N ALA A 197 9.87 -4.72 8.22
CA ALA A 197 9.92 -4.53 9.66
C ALA A 197 8.61 -4.97 10.34
N HIS A 198 7.46 -4.65 9.73
CA HIS A 198 6.16 -5.07 10.22
C HIS A 198 5.97 -6.59 10.12
N ILE A 199 6.39 -7.22 9.02
CA ILE A 199 6.36 -8.68 8.88
C ILE A 199 7.23 -9.33 9.96
N GLN A 200 8.47 -8.88 10.14
CA GLN A 200 9.39 -9.42 11.16
C GLN A 200 8.81 -9.26 12.57
N LEU A 201 8.20 -8.11 12.87
CA LEU A 201 7.52 -7.88 14.13
C LEU A 201 6.37 -8.85 14.33
N ARG A 202 5.52 -9.05 13.31
CA ARG A 202 4.38 -9.98 13.38
C ARG A 202 4.84 -11.42 13.56
N CYS A 203 5.92 -11.86 12.93
CA CYS A 203 6.52 -13.17 13.17
C CYS A 203 6.89 -13.43 14.64
N LEU A 204 7.15 -12.38 15.43
CA LEU A 204 7.48 -12.50 16.85
C LEU A 204 6.26 -12.42 17.78
N THR A 205 5.12 -11.92 17.29
CA THR A 205 3.96 -11.62 18.12
C THR A 205 2.71 -12.42 17.76
N ASP A 206 2.63 -12.94 16.54
CA ASP A 206 1.44 -13.58 15.99
C ASP A 206 1.60 -15.10 15.95
N ALA A 207 0.64 -15.82 16.56
CA ALA A 207 0.62 -17.27 16.56
C ALA A 207 0.39 -17.86 15.16
N ALA A 208 -0.31 -17.16 14.26
CA ALA A 208 -0.50 -17.62 12.88
C ALA A 208 0.82 -17.62 12.09
N ALA A 209 1.75 -16.72 12.44
CA ALA A 209 3.02 -16.57 11.75
C ALA A 209 4.05 -17.67 12.09
N VAL A 210 3.80 -18.48 13.12
CA VAL A 210 4.67 -19.60 13.51
C VAL A 210 4.19 -20.96 13.01
N ARG A 211 3.09 -21.01 12.23
CA ARG A 211 2.66 -22.25 11.56
C ARG A 211 3.73 -22.69 10.54
N PRO A 212 3.94 -24.01 10.30
CA PRO A 212 5.02 -24.50 9.43
C PRO A 212 5.02 -23.87 8.03
N LEU A 213 3.87 -23.83 7.37
CA LEU A 213 3.74 -23.23 6.03
C LEU A 213 3.95 -21.70 6.05
N ALA A 214 3.48 -21.01 7.09
CA ALA A 214 3.69 -19.57 7.26
C ALA A 214 5.18 -19.21 7.44
N LEU A 215 5.91 -20.03 8.19
CA LEU A 215 7.36 -19.89 8.37
C LEU A 215 8.11 -20.15 7.05
N GLU A 216 7.80 -21.24 6.36
CA GLU A 216 8.40 -21.60 5.07
C GLU A 216 8.23 -20.46 4.04
N THR A 217 6.99 -20.02 3.83
CA THR A 217 6.66 -18.99 2.84
C THR A 217 7.23 -17.62 3.20
N THR A 218 7.25 -17.26 4.48
CA THR A 218 7.90 -16.02 4.92
C THR A 218 9.41 -16.09 4.70
N GLN A 219 10.08 -17.20 5.01
CA GLN A 219 11.50 -17.39 4.74
C GLN A 219 11.81 -17.32 3.24
N GLU A 220 10.97 -17.95 2.42
CA GLU A 220 11.12 -17.93 0.97
C GLU A 220 10.91 -16.52 0.40
N LEU A 221 10.01 -15.70 0.96
CA LEU A 221 9.90 -14.28 0.60
C LEU A 221 11.23 -13.53 0.81
N PHE A 222 11.86 -13.66 1.99
CA PHE A 222 13.14 -13.01 2.25
C PHE A 222 14.27 -13.55 1.35
N ALA A 223 14.27 -14.86 1.08
CA ALA A 223 15.23 -15.49 0.18
C ALA A 223 15.05 -14.99 -1.28
N ALA A 224 13.81 -14.90 -1.75
CA ALA A 224 13.48 -14.36 -3.07
C ALA A 224 13.92 -12.90 -3.22
N LEU A 225 13.64 -12.05 -2.22
CA LEU A 225 14.10 -10.66 -2.22
C LEU A 225 15.63 -10.55 -2.30
N ARG A 226 16.34 -11.40 -1.56
CA ARG A 226 17.81 -11.45 -1.58
C ARG A 226 18.37 -11.85 -2.96
N ARG A 227 17.69 -12.76 -3.66
CA ARG A 227 18.10 -13.20 -5.01
C ARG A 227 17.77 -12.18 -6.09
N SER A 228 16.67 -11.43 -5.92
CA SER A 228 16.15 -10.52 -6.94
C SER A 228 16.69 -9.09 -6.85
N LEU A 229 17.23 -8.68 -5.70
CA LEU A 229 17.72 -7.31 -5.49
C LEU A 229 19.26 -7.25 -5.47
N PRO A 230 19.88 -6.19 -6.01
CA PRO A 230 21.30 -5.92 -5.82
C PRO A 230 21.64 -5.83 -4.33
N ARG A 231 22.84 -6.31 -3.95
CA ARG A 231 23.29 -6.36 -2.56
C ARG A 231 23.28 -4.98 -1.90
N GLU A 232 23.66 -3.96 -2.67
CA GLU A 232 23.75 -2.55 -2.28
C GLU A 232 22.37 -1.95 -1.94
N ARG A 233 21.29 -2.58 -2.40
CA ARG A 233 19.90 -2.20 -2.09
C ARG A 233 19.31 -3.09 -1.01
N TYR A 234 19.58 -4.40 -1.06
CA TYR A 234 19.03 -5.37 -0.12
C TYR A 234 19.57 -5.18 1.31
N GLU A 235 20.89 -5.01 1.49
CA GLU A 235 21.50 -4.92 2.83
C GLU A 235 21.04 -3.68 3.62
N PRO A 236 21.04 -2.45 3.06
CA PRO A 236 20.55 -1.28 3.80
C PRO A 236 19.06 -1.36 4.14
N MET A 237 18.25 -1.89 3.22
CA MET A 237 16.81 -2.10 3.44
C MET A 237 16.58 -3.03 4.64
N LEU A 238 17.29 -4.15 4.70
CA LEU A 238 17.14 -5.12 5.78
C LEU A 238 17.74 -4.61 7.10
N ALA A 239 18.87 -3.89 7.05
CA ALA A 239 19.45 -3.24 8.23
C ALA A 239 18.48 -2.25 8.87
N GLN A 240 17.84 -1.40 8.06
CA GLN A 240 16.82 -0.45 8.53
C GLN A 240 15.60 -1.17 9.14
N ALA A 241 15.14 -2.27 8.53
CA ALA A 241 14.02 -3.05 9.06
C ALA A 241 14.35 -3.66 10.44
N ASN A 242 15.56 -4.18 10.58
CA ASN A 242 16.07 -4.74 11.83
C ASN A 242 16.23 -3.66 12.93
N GLN A 243 16.66 -2.45 12.57
CA GLN A 243 16.76 -1.34 13.54
C GLN A 243 15.41 -0.99 14.15
N ALA A 244 14.33 -0.95 13.34
CA ALA A 244 12.98 -0.72 13.83
C ALA A 244 12.53 -1.81 14.83
N LEU A 245 12.87 -3.07 14.54
CA LEU A 245 12.60 -4.18 15.45
C LEU A 245 13.37 -4.07 16.78
N ILE A 246 14.66 -3.70 16.72
CA ILE A 246 15.48 -3.50 17.93
C ILE A 246 14.90 -2.39 18.79
N ALA A 247 14.52 -1.25 18.19
CA ALA A 247 13.91 -0.13 18.90
C ALA A 247 12.60 -0.55 19.61
N TRP A 248 11.75 -1.34 18.94
CA TRP A 248 10.54 -1.89 19.54
C TRP A 248 10.82 -2.87 20.70
N GLN A 249 11.84 -3.73 20.57
CA GLN A 249 12.22 -4.62 21.66
C GLN A 249 12.74 -3.85 22.88
N GLN A 250 13.52 -2.79 22.65
CA GLN A 250 14.03 -1.92 23.70
C GLN A 250 12.89 -1.17 24.41
N SER A 251 11.92 -0.64 23.67
CA SER A 251 10.76 0.04 24.28
C SER A 251 9.93 -0.89 25.15
N ARG A 252 9.78 -2.16 24.77
CA ARG A 252 9.10 -3.17 25.61
C ARG A 252 9.87 -3.50 26.88
N ARG A 253 11.21 -3.54 26.83
CA ARG A 253 12.03 -3.82 28.01
C ARG A 253 12.08 -2.64 29.00
N GLY A 254 11.94 -1.40 28.52
CA GLY A 254 11.88 -0.20 29.37
C GLY A 254 10.52 0.09 30.01
N LEU A 255 9.49 -0.70 29.68
CA LEU A 255 8.15 -0.64 30.27
C LEU A 255 7.92 -1.69 31.38
N HIS A 256 8.95 -2.49 31.69
CA HIS A 256 9.00 -3.46 32.79
C HIS A 256 10.00 -3.00 33.86
#